data_AF-A0A396AAS3-F1
#
_entry.id   AF-A0A396AAS3-F1
#
_cell.length_a   1.000
_cell.length_b   1.000
_cell.length_c   1.000
_cell.angle_alpha   90.00
_cell.angle_beta   90.00
_cell.angle_gamma   90.00
#
_symmetry.space_group_name_H-M   'P 1'
#
loop_
_entity.id
_entity.type
_entity.pdbx_description
1 polymer ?
#
loop_
_entity_poly.entity_id
_entity_poly.type
_entity_poly.pdbx_seq_one_letter_code
_entity_poly.pdbx_strand_id
1 'polypeptide(L)'
;MKKINITFSFRDETGDYSVKVFPFVIKCIVSVIVVFNFIVIAMALPGEISDHVKYSGKEYYKSRCEEKYIDREFDSLHDYLNLYHLQGEDYGIYWEMVNDYEDYTIYMNYKSMEEQENISFSYMGKYDQPQEISFMTSQKIEEYRNKVLENAENVKYERNKRYLTEFAQKVQ
;
A
#
# COMPACT_ATOMS: atom_id res chain seq x y z
N MET A 1 7.16 -42.51 36.09
CA MET A 1 5.99 -41.62 35.92
C MET A 1 4.81 -42.19 36.70
N LYS A 2 4.26 -41.46 37.70
CA LYS A 2 3.05 -41.89 38.42
C LYS A 2 1.86 -41.86 37.45
N LYS A 3 1.16 -43.00 37.27
CA LYS A 3 -0.11 -43.05 36.52
C LYS A 3 -1.18 -42.33 37.35
N ILE A 4 -1.57 -41.13 36.92
CA ILE A 4 -2.68 -40.39 37.52
C ILE A 4 -3.96 -41.04 37.00
N ASN A 5 -4.64 -41.81 37.86
CA ASN A 5 -5.96 -42.38 37.58
C ASN A 5 -7.00 -41.50 38.23
N ILE A 6 -7.74 -40.74 37.43
CA ILE A 6 -8.83 -39.87 37.91
C ILE A 6 -10.12 -40.66 37.77
N THR A 7 -10.83 -40.82 38.88
CA THR A 7 -12.10 -41.55 38.93
C THR A 7 -13.15 -40.61 39.50
N PHE A 8 -14.24 -40.40 38.78
CA PHE A 8 -15.35 -39.56 39.23
C PHE A 8 -16.47 -40.46 39.74
N SER A 9 -16.95 -40.21 40.95
CA SER A 9 -18.12 -40.88 41.52
C SER A 9 -19.36 -40.01 41.34
N PHE A 10 -20.40 -40.59 40.77
CA PHE A 10 -21.71 -39.97 40.57
C PHE A 10 -22.74 -40.76 41.38
N ARG A 11 -23.75 -40.04 41.88
CA ARG A 11 -24.86 -40.62 42.63
C ARG A 11 -26.15 -40.16 41.99
N ASP A 12 -26.97 -41.11 41.57
CA ASP A 12 -28.32 -40.85 41.07
C ASP A 12 -29.36 -41.75 41.77
N GLU A 13 -30.60 -41.69 41.30
CA GLU A 13 -31.73 -42.47 41.84
C GLU A 13 -31.53 -44.00 41.73
N THR A 14 -30.59 -44.46 40.89
CA THR A 14 -30.25 -45.88 40.69
C THR A 14 -29.01 -46.35 41.45
N GLY A 15 -28.28 -45.45 42.11
CA GLY A 15 -27.18 -45.79 43.03
C GLY A 15 -25.87 -45.05 42.74
N ASP A 16 -24.81 -45.43 43.47
CA ASP A 16 -23.49 -44.83 43.33
C ASP A 16 -22.69 -45.56 42.25
N TYR A 17 -22.23 -44.86 41.22
CA TYR A 17 -21.34 -45.41 40.19
C TYR A 17 -20.09 -44.57 39.99
N SER A 18 -18.98 -45.24 39.64
CA SER A 18 -17.65 -44.63 39.56
C SER A 18 -17.05 -44.82 38.17
N VAL A 19 -16.78 -43.73 37.47
CA VAL A 19 -16.26 -43.73 36.10
C VAL A 19 -14.77 -43.39 36.13
N LYS A 20 -13.95 -44.31 35.61
CA LYS A 20 -12.52 -44.07 35.39
C LYS A 20 -12.33 -43.25 34.14
N VAL A 21 -11.79 -42.04 34.28
CA VAL A 21 -11.49 -41.18 33.15
C VAL A 21 -10.05 -41.41 32.72
N PHE A 22 -9.88 -41.85 31.47
CA PHE A 22 -8.56 -42.07 30.90
C PHE A 22 -7.81 -40.73 30.75
N PRO A 23 -6.48 -40.70 31.01
CA PRO A 23 -5.68 -39.49 30.88
C PRO A 23 -5.77 -38.79 29.51
N PHE A 24 -6.05 -39.55 28.45
CA PHE A 24 -6.26 -39.01 27.10
C PHE A 24 -7.47 -38.07 27.03
N VAL A 25 -8.59 -38.43 27.68
CA VAL A 25 -9.83 -37.64 27.69
C VAL A 25 -9.60 -36.28 28.36
N ILE A 26 -8.83 -36.26 29.44
CA ILE A 26 -8.48 -35.03 30.15
C ILE A 26 -7.61 -34.13 29.28
N LYS A 27 -6.63 -34.69 28.57
CA LYS A 27 -5.81 -33.93 27.63
C LYS A 27 -6.63 -33.33 26.49
N CYS A 28 -7.60 -34.08 25.96
CA CYS A 28 -8.53 -33.57 24.95
C CYS A 28 -9.37 -32.40 25.48
N ILE A 29 -9.96 -32.54 26.68
CA ILE A 29 -10.76 -31.48 27.30
C ILE A 29 -9.92 -30.22 27.53
N VAL A 30 -8.72 -30.36 28.11
CA VAL A 30 -7.81 -29.23 28.33
C VAL A 30 -7.41 -28.58 27.01
N SER A 31 -7.11 -29.37 25.98
CA SER A 31 -6.78 -28.84 24.65
C SER A 31 -7.94 -28.04 24.05
N VAL A 32 -9.18 -28.51 24.16
CA VAL A 32 -10.36 -27.79 23.67
C VAL A 32 -10.57 -26.49 24.44
N ILE A 33 -10.42 -26.52 25.77
CA ILE A 33 -10.52 -25.32 26.61
C ILE A 33 -9.46 -24.29 26.20
N VAL A 34 -8.21 -24.72 25.98
CA VAL A 34 -7.13 -23.81 25.56
C VAL A 34 -7.45 -23.15 24.21
N VAL A 35 -7.89 -23.93 23.21
CA VAL A 35 -8.29 -23.39 21.90
C VAL A 35 -9.46 -22.41 22.03
N PHE A 36 -10.46 -22.74 22.85
CA PHE A 36 -11.59 -21.86 23.09
C PHE A 36 -11.16 -20.53 23.74
N ASN A 37 -10.22 -20.57 24.69
CA ASN A 37 -9.66 -19.36 25.28
C ASN A 37 -8.94 -18.48 24.25
N PHE A 38 -8.19 -19.07 23.31
CA PHE A 38 -7.58 -18.30 22.22
C PHE A 38 -8.63 -17.62 21.33
N ILE A 39 -9.73 -18.30 21.02
CA ILE A 39 -10.84 -17.73 20.23
C ILE A 39 -11.50 -16.57 20.99
N VAL A 40 -11.74 -16.71 22.30
CA VAL A 40 -12.30 -15.64 23.14
C VAL A 40 -11.36 -14.43 23.20
N ILE A 41 -10.04 -14.66 23.36
CA ILE A 41 -9.04 -13.59 23.33
C ILE A 41 -9.04 -12.88 21.96
N ALA A 42 -9.14 -13.62 20.86
CA ALA A 42 -9.20 -13.05 19.52
C ALA A 42 -10.47 -12.19 19.29
N MET A 43 -11.62 -12.61 19.83
CA MET A 43 -12.86 -11.83 19.77
C MET A 43 -12.88 -10.64 20.74
N ALA A 44 -12.09 -10.70 21.82
CA ALA A 44 -11.94 -9.65 22.80
C ALA A 44 -10.80 -8.66 22.48
N LEU A 45 -10.12 -8.84 21.34
CA LEU A 45 -9.16 -7.85 20.86
C LEU A 45 -9.88 -6.49 20.72
N PRO A 46 -9.36 -5.42 21.34
CA PRO A 46 -9.94 -4.09 21.21
C PRO A 46 -10.04 -3.68 19.74
N GLY A 47 -11.13 -3.00 19.38
CA GLY A 47 -11.36 -2.52 18.00
C GLY A 47 -10.17 -1.74 17.44
N GLU A 48 -9.48 -0.96 18.27
CA GLU A 48 -8.27 -0.23 17.87
C GLU A 48 -7.12 -1.15 17.43
N ILE A 49 -6.89 -2.28 18.10
CA ILE A 49 -5.85 -3.24 17.70
C ILE A 49 -6.31 -4.01 16.46
N SER A 50 -7.59 -4.34 16.36
CA SER A 50 -8.16 -4.96 15.16
C SER A 50 -8.02 -4.06 13.94
N ASP A 51 -8.32 -2.76 14.08
CA ASP A 51 -8.19 -1.78 13.00
C ASP A 51 -6.73 -1.51 12.68
N HIS A 52 -5.85 -1.39 13.68
CA HIS A 52 -4.42 -1.33 13.42
C HIS A 52 -3.91 -2.57 12.69
N VAL A 53 -4.38 -3.79 13.01
CA VAL A 53 -3.98 -5.01 12.29
C VAL A 53 -4.60 -5.07 10.88
N LYS A 54 -5.83 -4.60 10.69
CA LYS A 54 -6.54 -4.60 9.40
C LYS A 54 -6.03 -3.53 8.44
N TYR A 55 -5.62 -2.38 8.97
CA TYR A 55 -5.12 -1.21 8.26
C TYR A 55 -3.61 -1.01 8.48
N SER A 56 -2.86 -2.10 8.70
CA SER A 56 -1.41 -2.07 8.68
C SER A 56 -0.83 -3.27 7.95
N GLY A 57 0.43 -3.13 7.56
CA GLY A 57 1.16 -4.18 6.86
C GLY A 57 1.22 -3.98 5.36
N LYS A 58 2.19 -4.67 4.76
CA LYS A 58 2.58 -4.52 3.36
C LYS A 58 1.43 -4.79 2.38
N GLU A 59 0.56 -5.75 2.69
CA GLU A 59 -0.59 -6.09 1.85
C GLU A 59 -1.63 -4.97 1.80
N TYR A 60 -1.91 -4.31 2.94
CA TYR A 60 -2.83 -3.19 2.99
C TYR A 60 -2.36 -2.03 2.11
N TYR A 61 -1.10 -1.61 2.30
CA TYR A 61 -0.51 -0.53 1.52
C TYR A 61 -0.49 -0.84 0.03
N LYS A 62 -0.11 -2.07 -0.34
CA LYS A 62 -0.10 -2.51 -1.73
C LYS A 62 -1.50 -2.54 -2.34
N SER A 63 -2.50 -3.03 -1.61
CA SER A 63 -3.90 -3.02 -2.06
C SER A 63 -4.41 -1.60 -2.33
N ARG A 64 -4.04 -0.64 -1.48
CA ARG A 64 -4.41 0.77 -1.68
C ARG A 64 -3.69 1.40 -2.87
N CYS A 65 -2.42 1.08 -3.08
CA CYS A 65 -1.71 1.52 -4.29
C CYS A 65 -2.37 0.95 -5.56
N GLU A 66 -2.74 -0.32 -5.52
CA GLU A 66 -3.39 -1.00 -6.65
C GLU A 66 -4.76 -0.39 -6.99
N GLU A 67 -5.58 -0.10 -5.98
CA GLU A 67 -6.86 0.60 -6.13
C GLU A 67 -6.66 1.93 -6.89
N LYS A 68 -5.79 2.80 -6.37
CA LYS A 68 -5.49 4.11 -6.96
C LYS A 68 -4.91 4.03 -8.36
N TYR A 69 -4.06 3.03 -8.60
CA TYR A 69 -3.47 2.77 -9.90
C TYR A 69 -4.53 2.38 -10.94
N ILE A 70 -5.46 1.48 -10.58
CA ILE A 70 -6.56 1.05 -11.46
C ILE A 70 -7.52 2.21 -11.74
N ASP A 71 -7.84 2.98 -10.71
CA ASP A 71 -8.74 4.13 -10.81
C ASP A 71 -8.10 5.35 -11.49
N ARG A 72 -6.81 5.24 -11.85
CA ARG A 72 -5.99 6.29 -12.48
C ARG A 72 -5.89 7.57 -11.64
N GLU A 73 -5.99 7.45 -10.31
CA GLU A 73 -5.81 8.56 -9.36
C GLU A 73 -4.32 8.80 -9.08
N PHE A 74 -3.53 9.11 -10.11
CA PHE A 74 -2.06 9.12 -10.03
C PHE A 74 -1.49 10.19 -9.09
N ASP A 75 -2.12 11.36 -8.99
CA ASP A 75 -1.72 12.38 -7.99
C ASP A 75 -1.88 11.84 -6.57
N SER A 76 -3.05 11.22 -6.30
CA SER A 76 -3.32 10.63 -4.98
C SER A 76 -2.43 9.41 -4.70
N LEU A 77 -2.09 8.64 -5.73
CA LEU A 77 -1.13 7.54 -5.62
C LEU A 77 0.26 8.06 -5.27
N HIS A 78 0.71 9.15 -5.90
CA HIS A 78 2.01 9.76 -5.62
C HIS A 78 2.10 10.26 -4.17
N ASP A 79 1.08 10.99 -3.73
CA ASP A 79 0.96 11.45 -2.33
C ASP A 79 0.98 10.27 -1.35
N TYR A 80 0.26 9.20 -1.66
CA TYR A 80 0.19 8.01 -0.81
C TYR A 80 1.53 7.28 -0.71
N LEU A 81 2.22 7.10 -1.84
CA LEU A 81 3.56 6.49 -1.88
C LEU A 81 4.56 7.29 -1.04
N ASN A 82 4.51 8.63 -1.13
CA ASN A 82 5.37 9.53 -0.36
C ASN A 82 5.05 9.51 1.13
N LEU A 83 3.77 9.66 1.48
CA LEU A 83 3.29 9.77 2.87
C LEU A 83 3.70 8.56 3.72
N TYR A 84 3.64 7.37 3.13
CA TYR A 84 3.97 6.12 3.81
C TYR A 84 5.37 5.59 3.48
N HIS A 85 6.19 6.38 2.78
CA HIS A 85 7.55 6.04 2.37
C HIS A 85 7.64 4.65 1.68
N LEU A 86 6.67 4.37 0.80
CA LEU A 86 6.52 3.07 0.16
C LEU A 86 7.50 2.93 -1.00
N GLN A 87 8.68 2.39 -0.72
CA GLN A 87 9.77 2.23 -1.69
C GLN A 87 10.17 0.77 -1.88
N GLY A 88 11.01 0.52 -2.89
CA GLY A 88 11.52 -0.81 -3.22
C GLY A 88 10.76 -1.48 -4.38
N GLU A 89 11.17 -2.70 -4.72
CA GLU A 89 10.67 -3.41 -5.90
C GLU A 89 9.15 -3.63 -5.88
N ASP A 90 8.56 -3.82 -4.71
CA ASP A 90 7.12 -4.05 -4.55
C ASP A 90 6.24 -2.87 -4.96
N TYR A 91 6.79 -1.65 -4.93
CA TYR A 91 6.09 -0.43 -5.29
C TYR A 91 6.63 0.20 -6.58
N GLY A 92 7.65 -0.39 -7.19
CA GLY A 92 8.33 0.18 -8.36
C GLY A 92 7.40 0.39 -9.56
N ILE A 93 6.40 -0.48 -9.75
CA ILE A 93 5.38 -0.31 -10.79
C ILE A 93 4.55 0.97 -10.58
N TYR A 94 4.19 1.28 -9.33
CA TYR A 94 3.42 2.46 -9.01
C TYR A 94 4.29 3.71 -9.14
N TRP A 95 5.55 3.63 -8.70
CA TRP A 95 6.52 4.71 -8.85
C TRP A 95 6.81 5.06 -10.31
N GLU A 96 7.03 4.07 -11.18
CA GLU A 96 7.16 4.31 -12.62
C GLU A 96 5.94 5.10 -13.13
N MET A 97 4.73 4.58 -12.87
CA MET A 97 3.49 5.20 -13.34
C MET A 97 3.32 6.65 -12.88
N VAL A 98 3.55 6.96 -11.59
CA VAL A 98 3.35 8.33 -11.09
C VAL A 98 4.42 9.30 -11.60
N ASN A 99 5.66 8.85 -11.74
CA ASN A 99 6.73 9.68 -12.30
C ASN A 99 6.45 10.02 -13.77
N ASP A 100 6.00 9.04 -14.55
CA ASP A 100 5.66 9.25 -15.95
C ASP A 100 4.44 10.16 -16.13
N TYR A 101 3.45 10.02 -15.25
CA TYR A 101 2.30 10.91 -15.21
C TYR A 101 2.67 12.33 -14.80
N GLU A 102 3.63 12.50 -13.89
CA GLU A 102 4.16 13.81 -13.50
C GLU A 102 4.86 14.49 -14.68
N ASP A 103 5.76 13.79 -15.39
CA ASP A 103 6.41 14.31 -16.60
C ASP A 103 5.39 14.72 -17.67
N TYR A 104 4.36 13.89 -17.89
CA TYR A 104 3.25 14.20 -18.80
C TYR A 104 2.45 15.44 -18.36
N THR A 105 2.15 15.56 -17.07
CA THR A 105 1.42 16.71 -16.53
C THR A 105 2.22 18.00 -16.66
N ILE A 106 3.53 17.93 -16.41
CA ILE A 106 4.43 19.07 -16.59
C ILE A 106 4.50 19.47 -18.08
N TYR A 107 4.59 18.50 -19.00
CA TYR A 107 4.48 18.77 -20.44
C TYR A 107 3.18 19.51 -20.77
N MET A 108 2.03 19.02 -20.31
CA MET A 108 0.73 19.64 -20.58
C MET A 108 0.66 21.07 -20.03
N ASN A 109 1.21 21.31 -18.84
CA ASN A 109 1.28 22.64 -18.24
C ASN A 109 2.10 23.60 -19.10
N TYR A 110 3.30 23.22 -19.55
CA TYR A 110 4.09 24.07 -20.45
C TYR A 110 3.45 24.23 -21.82
N LYS A 111 2.84 23.18 -22.36
CA LYS A 111 2.15 23.23 -23.66
C LYS A 111 0.97 24.20 -23.62
N SER A 112 0.28 24.32 -22.48
CA SER A 112 -0.78 25.32 -22.29
C SER A 112 -0.28 26.77 -22.30
N MET A 113 1.03 26.97 -22.10
CA MET A 113 1.71 28.27 -22.09
C MET A 113 2.55 28.52 -23.35
N GLU A 114 2.39 27.72 -24.42
CA GLU A 114 3.25 27.77 -25.62
C GLU A 114 3.33 29.16 -26.27
N GLU A 115 2.26 29.96 -26.19
CA GLU A 115 2.23 31.34 -26.70
C GLU A 115 3.16 32.29 -25.92
N GLN A 116 3.53 31.95 -24.68
CA GLN A 116 4.46 32.69 -23.86
C GLN A 116 5.89 32.21 -24.15
N GLU A 117 6.59 32.86 -25.09
CA GLU A 117 7.94 32.46 -25.49
C GLU A 117 8.92 32.40 -24.30
N ASN A 118 8.86 33.38 -23.39
CA ASN A 118 9.72 33.50 -22.23
C ASN A 118 8.90 33.69 -20.95
N ILE A 119 9.15 32.83 -19.96
CA ILE A 119 8.59 32.97 -18.62
C ILE A 119 9.73 33.31 -17.67
N SER A 120 9.59 34.42 -16.96
CA SER A 120 10.50 34.83 -15.88
C SER A 120 9.74 34.95 -14.58
N PHE A 121 10.33 34.44 -13.50
CA PHE A 121 9.80 34.59 -12.16
C PHE A 121 10.90 34.90 -11.16
N SER A 122 10.56 35.78 -10.22
CA SER A 122 11.43 36.15 -9.11
C SER A 122 10.97 35.46 -7.84
N TYR A 123 11.91 34.89 -7.10
CA TYR A 123 11.70 34.35 -5.76
C TYR A 123 12.82 34.78 -4.82
N MET A 124 12.56 34.73 -3.52
CA MET A 124 13.59 34.98 -2.51
C MET A 124 14.44 33.72 -2.33
N GLY A 125 15.73 33.84 -2.65
CA GLY A 125 16.70 32.77 -2.41
C GLY A 125 16.98 32.58 -0.91
N LYS A 126 17.81 31.57 -0.60
CA LYS A 126 18.20 31.15 0.76
C LYS A 126 18.84 32.24 1.65
N TYR A 127 19.14 33.41 1.10
CA TYR A 127 19.79 34.54 1.77
C TYR A 127 19.02 35.86 1.61
N ASP A 128 17.69 35.80 1.40
CA ASP A 128 16.83 36.97 1.15
C ASP A 128 17.29 37.85 -0.01
N GLN A 129 18.02 37.25 -0.96
CA GLN A 129 18.40 37.87 -2.21
C GLN A 129 17.40 37.47 -3.29
N PRO A 130 16.83 38.43 -4.05
CA PRO A 130 15.97 38.12 -5.19
C PRO A 130 16.77 37.32 -6.22
N GLN A 131 16.27 36.13 -6.54
CA GLN A 131 16.77 35.32 -7.65
C GLN A 131 15.70 35.34 -8.76
N GLU A 132 16.16 35.36 -10.00
CA GLU A 132 15.31 35.31 -11.18
C GLU A 132 15.63 34.02 -11.93
N ILE A 133 14.58 33.25 -12.22
CA ILE A 133 14.66 32.13 -13.15
C ILE A 133 13.87 32.55 -14.38
N SER A 134 14.52 32.43 -15.53
CA SER A 134 13.89 32.61 -16.83
C SER A 134 14.13 31.36 -17.66
N PHE A 135 13.12 30.94 -18.42
CA PHE A 135 13.27 29.88 -19.39
C PHE A 135 12.39 30.14 -20.62
N MET A 136 12.84 29.57 -21.74
CA MET A 136 12.04 29.50 -22.95
C MET A 136 11.00 28.38 -22.80
N THR A 137 9.72 28.68 -22.95
CA THR A 137 8.66 27.66 -22.80
C THR A 137 8.81 26.56 -23.85
N SER A 138 9.20 26.90 -25.08
CA SER A 138 9.45 25.94 -26.15
C SER A 138 10.53 24.91 -25.80
N GLN A 139 11.59 25.33 -25.09
CA GLN A 139 12.64 24.40 -24.63
C GLN A 139 12.10 23.44 -23.57
N LYS A 140 11.26 23.93 -22.65
CA LYS A 140 10.63 23.08 -21.62
C LYS A 140 9.61 22.11 -22.20
N ILE A 141 8.81 22.54 -23.18
CA ILE A 141 7.90 21.66 -23.91
C ILE A 141 8.69 20.52 -24.54
N GLU A 142 9.78 20.82 -25.25
CA GLU A 142 10.59 19.80 -25.92
C GLU A 142 11.31 18.88 -24.92
N GLU A 143 11.83 19.42 -23.81
CA GLU A 143 12.45 18.64 -22.73
C GLU A 143 11.48 17.57 -22.18
N TYR A 144 10.29 17.98 -21.76
CA TYR A 144 9.32 17.05 -21.17
C TYR A 144 8.63 16.16 -22.22
N ARG A 145 8.46 16.64 -23.46
CA ARG A 145 8.03 15.79 -24.57
C ARG A 145 8.98 14.61 -24.76
N ASN A 146 10.27 14.88 -24.80
CA ASN A 146 11.28 13.84 -24.99
C ASN A 146 11.33 12.87 -23.80
N LYS A 147 11.19 13.35 -22.56
CA LYS A 147 11.05 12.47 -21.38
C LYS A 147 9.86 11.53 -21.51
N VAL A 148 8.66 12.05 -21.83
CA VAL A 148 7.45 11.22 -21.96
C VAL A 148 7.61 10.16 -23.05
N LEU A 149 8.25 10.52 -24.19
CA LEU A 149 8.55 9.57 -25.26
C LEU A 149 9.58 8.51 -24.83
N GLU A 150 10.67 8.93 -24.19
CA GLU A 150 11.72 8.04 -23.69
C GLU A 150 11.17 7.06 -22.64
N ASN A 151 10.31 7.53 -21.73
CA ASN A 151 9.68 6.69 -20.71
C ASN A 151 8.81 5.60 -21.37
N ALA A 152 8.05 5.95 -22.42
CA ALA A 152 7.24 4.99 -23.16
C ALA A 152 8.07 3.96 -23.94
N GLU A 153 9.25 4.34 -24.43
CA GLU A 153 10.19 3.42 -25.08
C GLU A 153 10.89 2.49 -24.07
N ASN A 154 11.21 3.01 -22.89
CA ASN A 154 12.00 2.31 -21.87
C ASN A 154 11.15 1.79 -20.69
N VAL A 155 9.92 1.35 -20.96
CA VAL A 155 9.04 0.78 -19.94
C VAL A 155 9.71 -0.38 -19.20
N LYS A 156 9.74 -0.31 -17.88
CA LYS A 156 10.25 -1.40 -17.04
C LYS A 156 9.15 -2.40 -16.70
N TYR A 157 7.92 -1.92 -16.45
CA TYR A 157 6.79 -2.78 -16.09
C TYR A 157 5.78 -2.87 -17.24
N GLU A 158 5.62 -4.07 -17.83
CA GLU A 158 4.73 -4.28 -18.99
C GLU A 158 3.28 -3.81 -18.74
N ARG A 159 2.81 -3.85 -17.49
CA ARG A 159 1.50 -3.33 -17.09
C ARG A 159 1.35 -1.83 -17.36
N ASN A 160 2.41 -1.05 -17.25
CA ASN A 160 2.43 0.40 -17.47
C ASN A 160 2.50 0.77 -18.95
N LYS A 161 2.95 -0.14 -19.82
CA LYS A 161 3.12 0.09 -21.26
C LYS A 161 1.93 0.74 -21.93
N ARG A 162 0.72 0.27 -21.62
CA ARG A 162 -0.50 0.83 -22.19
C ARG A 162 -0.65 2.31 -21.81
N TYR A 163 -0.50 2.65 -20.54
CA TYR A 163 -0.66 4.02 -20.05
C TYR A 163 0.41 4.96 -20.60
N LEU A 164 1.67 4.52 -20.58
CA LEU A 164 2.76 5.33 -21.10
C LEU A 164 2.66 5.52 -22.62
N THR A 165 2.20 4.51 -23.35
CA THR A 165 1.90 4.67 -24.78
C THR A 165 0.76 5.67 -24.99
N GLU A 166 -0.30 5.63 -24.16
CA GLU A 166 -1.39 6.62 -24.19
C GLU A 166 -0.88 8.05 -23.95
N PHE A 167 0.13 8.24 -23.09
CA PHE A 167 0.76 9.56 -22.87
C PHE A 167 1.63 9.97 -24.05
N ALA A 168 2.49 9.08 -24.54
CA ALA A 168 3.35 9.31 -25.70
C ALA A 168 2.56 9.73 -26.94
N GLN A 169 1.41 9.09 -27.20
CA GLN A 169 0.53 9.44 -28.32
C GLN A 169 -0.06 10.85 -28.21
N LYS A 170 -0.24 11.39 -27.00
CA LYS A 170 -0.78 12.73 -26.78
C LYS A 170 0.27 13.83 -26.92
N VAL A 171 1.55 13.49 -26.89
CA VAL A 171 2.67 14.44 -27.01
C VAL A 171 3.36 14.38 -28.38
N GLN A 172 2.96 13.43 -29.24
CA GLN A 172 3.41 13.32 -30.63
C GLN A 172 2.83 14.42 -31.51
#